data_AF-A0A3S2J550-F1
#
_entry.id   AF-A0A3S2J550-F1
#
_cell.length_a   1.000
_cell.length_b   1.000
_cell.length_c   1.000
_cell.angle_alpha   90.00
_cell.angle_beta   90.00
_cell.angle_gamma   90.00
#
_symmetry.space_group_name_H-M   'P 1'
#
loop_
_entity.id
_entity.type
_entity.pdbx_description
1 polymer ?
#
loop_
_entity_poly.entity_id
_entity_poly.type
_entity_poly.pdbx_seq_one_letter_code
_entity_poly.pdbx_strand_id
1 'polypeptide(L)'
;VDRRELIVAGPVFHDPELKPVFDVLGRVASPQPPSLFDSASATGRIARFFDVATPDSFGAFSRAELSAISGAIAYVEKTQKAERPPLSRPEREEQGSTLFIDPATRGNLELLRTLSGSREGSLFKAIDRTVTGGGAR
;
A
#
# COMPACT_ATOMS: atom_id res chain seq x y z
N VAL A 1 5.17 5.61 2.56
CA VAL A 1 4.65 5.47 1.18
C VAL A 1 3.61 6.56 0.93
N ASP A 2 3.79 7.39 -0.11
CA ASP A 2 2.81 8.39 -0.54
C ASP A 2 1.76 7.71 -1.42
N ARG A 3 0.67 7.23 -0.79
CA ARG A 3 -0.36 6.42 -1.45
C ARG A 3 -1.36 7.34 -2.13
N ARG A 4 -1.56 7.16 -3.44
CA ARG A 4 -2.56 7.92 -4.21
C ARG A 4 -3.99 7.41 -4.00
N GLU A 5 -4.13 6.17 -3.54
CA GLU A 5 -5.41 5.57 -3.18
C GLU A 5 -5.21 4.61 -2.00
N LEU A 6 -6.17 4.61 -1.08
CA LEU A 6 -6.30 3.68 0.03
C LEU A 6 -7.67 3.01 -0.05
N ILE A 7 -7.70 1.74 -0.46
CA ILE A 7 -8.91 0.93 -0.38
C ILE A 7 -9.15 0.44 1.04
N VAL A 8 -10.40 0.45 1.47
CA VAL A 8 -10.80 0.02 2.83
C VAL A 8 -12.19 -0.59 2.81
N ALA A 9 -12.48 -1.52 3.70
CA ALA A 9 -13.82 -2.08 3.82
C ALA A 9 -14.82 -1.01 4.27
N GLY A 10 -15.99 -0.95 3.64
CA GLY A 10 -17.04 0.02 3.96
C GLY A 10 -17.35 0.15 5.47
N PRO A 11 -17.55 -0.95 6.23
CA PRO A 11 -17.78 -0.85 7.67
C PRO A 11 -16.64 -0.18 8.45
N VAL A 12 -15.38 -0.40 8.04
CA VAL A 12 -14.20 0.23 8.66
C VAL A 12 -14.16 1.72 8.34
N PHE A 13 -14.48 2.11 7.10
CA PHE A 13 -14.52 3.51 6.69
C PHE A 13 -15.58 4.33 7.46
N HIS A 14 -16.68 3.69 7.82
CA HIS A 14 -17.77 4.31 8.57
C HIS A 14 -17.67 4.13 10.10
N ASP A 15 -16.59 3.53 10.58
CA ASP A 15 -16.35 3.37 12.01
C ASP A 15 -16.13 4.74 12.68
N PRO A 16 -16.93 5.12 13.69
CA PRO A 16 -16.78 6.39 14.40
C PRO A 16 -15.39 6.59 15.01
N GLU A 17 -14.72 5.52 15.46
CA GLU A 17 -13.40 5.61 16.08
C GLU A 17 -12.30 5.90 15.05
N LEU A 18 -12.49 5.46 13.81
CA LEU A 18 -11.53 5.65 12.72
C LEU A 18 -11.85 6.87 11.84
N LYS A 19 -13.02 7.48 12.01
CA LYS A 19 -13.44 8.66 11.27
C LYS A 19 -12.38 9.78 11.24
N PRO A 20 -11.70 10.15 12.35
CA PRO A 20 -10.67 11.19 12.32
C PRO A 20 -9.51 10.87 11.37
N VAL A 21 -9.16 9.59 11.23
CA VAL A 21 -8.10 9.14 10.32
C VAL A 21 -8.54 9.34 8.86
N PHE A 22 -9.77 8.95 8.53
CA PHE A 22 -10.30 9.11 7.17
C PHE A 22 -10.58 10.56 6.80
N ASP A 23 -10.94 11.42 7.76
CA ASP A 23 -11.09 12.87 7.53
C ASP A 23 -9.76 13.51 7.11
N VAL A 24 -8.64 13.07 7.69
CA VAL A 24 -7.29 13.52 7.31
C VAL A 24 -6.88 12.98 5.93
N LEU A 25 -7.20 11.72 5.63
CA LEU A 25 -6.88 11.10 4.34
C LEU A 25 -7.72 11.64 3.18
N GLY A 26 -8.95 12.08 3.47
CA GLY A 26 -9.87 12.67 2.49
C GLY A 26 -10.11 11.76 1.29
N ARG A 27 -9.97 12.32 0.07
CA ARG A 27 -10.27 11.64 -1.20
C ARG A 27 -9.35 10.46 -1.52
N VAL A 28 -8.26 10.27 -0.78
CA VAL A 28 -7.38 9.10 -0.93
C VAL A 28 -8.09 7.85 -0.44
N ALA A 29 -8.97 7.96 0.56
CA ALA A 29 -9.72 6.82 1.09
C ALA A 29 -10.90 6.45 0.17
N SER A 30 -10.92 5.20 -0.26
CA SER A 30 -11.84 4.62 -1.23
C SER A 30 -12.56 3.42 -0.60
N PRO A 31 -13.77 3.60 -0.02
CA PRO A 31 -14.49 2.50 0.59
C PRO A 31 -14.96 1.50 -0.48
N GLN A 32 -14.76 0.22 -0.20
CA GLN A 32 -15.12 -0.89 -1.09
C GLN A 32 -16.02 -1.90 -0.36
N PRO A 33 -16.75 -2.77 -1.10
CA PRO A 33 -17.58 -3.80 -0.47
C PRO A 33 -16.75 -4.70 0.47
N PRO A 34 -17.26 -5.02 1.68
CA PRO A 34 -16.51 -5.79 2.67
C PRO A 34 -16.13 -7.19 2.20
N SER A 35 -16.85 -7.74 1.21
CA SER A 35 -16.55 -9.04 0.61
C SER A 35 -15.17 -9.12 -0.06
N LEU A 36 -14.57 -7.98 -0.45
CA LEU A 36 -13.20 -7.94 -0.96
C LEU A 36 -12.17 -8.28 0.13
N PHE A 37 -12.50 -7.97 1.38
CA PHE A 37 -11.64 -8.10 2.56
C PHE A 37 -12.00 -9.30 3.44
N ASP A 38 -12.79 -10.25 2.94
CA ASP A 38 -13.16 -11.43 3.71
C ASP A 38 -11.93 -12.30 4.05
N SER A 39 -11.54 -12.27 5.32
CA SER A 39 -10.42 -13.06 5.85
C SER A 39 -10.61 -14.57 5.74
N ALA A 40 -11.85 -15.08 5.73
CA ALA A 40 -12.10 -16.51 5.69
C ALA A 40 -11.77 -17.10 4.31
N SER A 41 -12.04 -16.34 3.24
CA SER A 41 -11.68 -16.71 1.87
C SER A 41 -10.31 -16.18 1.41
N ALA A 42 -9.64 -15.36 2.21
CA ALA A 42 -8.40 -14.66 1.84
C ALA A 42 -7.29 -15.64 1.41
N THR A 43 -7.01 -16.66 2.22
CA THR A 43 -5.97 -17.67 1.93
C THR A 43 -6.15 -18.31 0.56
N GLY A 44 -7.38 -18.75 0.25
CA GLY A 44 -7.70 -19.38 -1.03
C GLY A 44 -7.69 -18.41 -2.22
N ARG A 45 -7.97 -17.12 -2.01
CA ARG A 45 -7.84 -16.09 -3.05
C ARG A 45 -6.37 -15.80 -3.35
N ILE A 46 -5.55 -15.62 -2.32
CA ILE A 46 -4.11 -15.32 -2.45
C ILE A 46 -3.39 -16.49 -3.12
N ALA A 47 -3.62 -17.72 -2.63
CA ALA A 47 -3.02 -18.94 -3.19
C ALA A 47 -3.32 -19.10 -4.68
N ARG A 48 -4.58 -18.90 -5.08
CA ARG A 48 -5.02 -18.98 -6.48
C ARG A 48 -4.45 -17.87 -7.36
N PHE A 49 -4.30 -16.65 -6.83
CA PHE A 49 -3.76 -15.54 -7.59
C PHE A 49 -2.27 -15.74 -7.92
N PHE A 50 -1.49 -16.24 -6.96
CA PHE A 50 -0.06 -16.47 -7.11
C PHE A 50 0.31 -17.89 -7.56
N ASP A 51 -0.67 -18.75 -7.84
CA ASP A 51 -0.49 -20.15 -8.25
C ASP A 51 0.39 -20.96 -7.27
N VAL A 52 0.04 -20.90 -5.98
CA VAL A 52 0.69 -21.66 -4.91
C VAL A 52 -0.34 -22.46 -4.12
N ALA A 53 0.13 -23.49 -3.40
CA ALA A 53 -0.76 -24.30 -2.55
C ALA A 53 -1.29 -23.50 -1.34
N THR A 54 -0.41 -22.74 -0.68
CA THR A 54 -0.76 -21.88 0.46
C THR A 54 0.06 -20.58 0.41
N PRO A 55 -0.47 -19.46 0.92
CA PRO A 55 0.28 -18.21 1.02
C PRO A 55 1.39 -18.26 2.08
N ASP A 56 1.43 -19.30 2.92
CA ASP A 56 2.44 -19.47 3.97
C ASP A 56 3.86 -19.56 3.40
N SER A 57 4.00 -19.91 2.12
CA SER A 57 5.28 -19.86 1.39
C SER A 57 5.87 -18.45 1.25
N PHE A 58 5.07 -17.40 1.44
CA PHE A 58 5.51 -16.00 1.40
C PHE A 58 5.85 -15.45 2.80
N GLY A 59 5.44 -16.14 3.86
CA GLY A 59 5.65 -15.73 5.24
C GLY A 59 4.41 -15.92 6.13
N ALA A 60 4.58 -15.69 7.42
CA ALA A 60 3.50 -15.73 8.39
C ALA A 60 2.76 -14.39 8.42
N PHE A 61 1.51 -14.39 7.95
CA PHE A 61 0.63 -13.23 7.98
C PHE A 61 -0.46 -13.40 9.04
N SER A 62 -0.76 -12.31 9.75
CA SER A 62 -1.95 -12.19 10.57
C SER A 62 -3.22 -12.23 9.72
N ARG A 63 -4.35 -12.49 10.39
CA ARG A 63 -5.68 -12.46 9.76
C ARG A 63 -5.99 -11.10 9.09
N ALA A 64 -5.52 -10.00 9.69
CA ALA A 64 -5.71 -8.66 9.14
C ALA A 64 -4.84 -8.42 7.89
N GLU A 65 -3.59 -8.89 7.90
CA GLU A 65 -2.71 -8.82 6.73
C GLU A 65 -3.27 -9.66 5.57
N LEU A 66 -3.74 -10.89 5.83
CA LEU A 66 -4.40 -11.72 4.80
C LEU A 66 -5.63 -11.04 4.20
N SER A 67 -6.47 -10.42 5.03
CA SER A 67 -7.63 -9.64 4.60
C SER A 67 -7.23 -8.46 3.70
N ALA A 68 -6.19 -7.71 4.07
CA ALA A 68 -5.69 -6.59 3.29
C ALA A 68 -5.10 -7.02 1.93
N ILE A 69 -4.28 -8.07 1.92
CA ILE A 69 -3.70 -8.64 0.69
C ILE A 69 -4.81 -9.12 -0.25
N SER A 70 -5.79 -9.87 0.29
CA SER A 70 -6.96 -10.32 -0.46
C SER A 70 -7.75 -9.15 -1.05
N GLY A 71 -7.95 -8.09 -0.27
CA GLY A 71 -8.63 -6.87 -0.73
C GLY A 71 -7.91 -6.18 -1.88
N ALA A 72 -6.57 -6.07 -1.79
CA ALA A 72 -5.75 -5.52 -2.87
C ALA A 72 -5.85 -6.34 -4.16
N ILE A 73 -5.73 -7.66 -4.08
CA ILE A 73 -5.89 -8.57 -5.23
C ILE A 73 -7.28 -8.41 -5.85
N ALA A 74 -8.34 -8.49 -5.04
CA ALA A 74 -9.70 -8.41 -5.52
C ALA A 74 -10.00 -7.03 -6.16
N TYR A 75 -9.40 -5.97 -5.65
CA TYR A 75 -9.54 -4.63 -6.23
C TYR A 75 -8.84 -4.49 -7.58
N VAL A 76 -7.63 -5.05 -7.71
CA VAL A 76 -6.91 -5.10 -8.98
C VAL A 76 -7.69 -5.93 -10.01
N GLU A 77 -8.20 -7.11 -9.65
CA GLU A 77 -9.01 -7.93 -10.55
C GLU A 77 -10.32 -7.24 -10.96
N LYS A 78 -10.96 -6.51 -10.03
CA LYS A 78 -12.16 -5.72 -10.30
C LYS A 78 -11.91 -4.59 -11.31
N THR A 79 -10.76 -3.91 -11.19
CA THR A 79 -10.43 -2.71 -11.99
C THR A 79 -9.70 -3.03 -13.29
N GLN A 80 -8.94 -4.13 -13.35
CA GLN A 80 -8.08 -4.52 -14.46
C GLN A 80 -8.51 -5.85 -15.10
N LYS A 81 -9.82 -5.98 -15.38
CA LYS A 81 -10.46 -7.25 -15.81
C LYS A 81 -9.80 -7.95 -16.99
N ALA A 82 -9.21 -7.21 -17.93
CA ALA A 82 -8.62 -7.77 -19.15
C ALA A 82 -7.11 -8.03 -19.03
N GLU A 83 -6.39 -7.23 -18.24
CA GLU A 83 -4.92 -7.27 -18.20
C GLU A 83 -4.37 -8.15 -17.07
N ARG A 84 -5.13 -8.33 -15.99
CA ARG A 84 -4.75 -9.08 -14.78
C ARG A 84 -3.25 -8.89 -14.44
N PRO A 85 -2.83 -7.64 -14.16
CA PRO A 85 -1.42 -7.28 -14.13
C PRO A 85 -0.68 -8.11 -13.07
N PRO A 86 0.56 -8.54 -13.36
CA PRO A 86 1.34 -9.29 -12.40
C PRO A 86 1.62 -8.42 -11.18
N LEU A 87 1.25 -8.92 -10.01
CA LEU A 87 1.66 -8.33 -8.73
C LEU A 87 2.91 -9.06 -8.23
N SER A 88 3.79 -8.32 -7.57
CA SER A 88 4.84 -8.93 -6.77
C SER A 88 4.22 -9.74 -5.62
N ARG A 89 4.94 -10.77 -5.18
CA ARG A 89 4.52 -11.56 -4.01
C ARG A 89 4.43 -10.66 -2.77
N PRO A 90 3.48 -10.92 -1.86
CA PRO A 90 3.39 -10.16 -0.62
C PRO A 90 4.62 -10.41 0.23
N GLU A 91 5.20 -9.35 0.76
CA GLU A 91 6.35 -9.40 1.66
C GLU A 91 6.00 -8.62 2.94
N ARG A 92 6.46 -9.12 4.08
CA ARG A 92 6.27 -8.45 5.36
C ARG A 92 7.46 -7.53 5.62
N GLU A 93 7.18 -6.25 5.87
CA GLU A 93 8.21 -5.31 6.31
C GLU A 93 8.50 -5.56 7.81
N GLU A 94 9.65 -6.15 8.13
CA GLU A 94 10.06 -6.41 9.52
C GLU A 94 10.49 -5.14 10.26
N GLN A 95 10.16 -5.07 11.55
CA GLN A 95 10.64 -4.00 12.43
C GLN A 95 12.16 -4.13 12.60
N GLY A 96 12.90 -3.08 12.22
CA GLY A 96 14.36 -2.99 12.41
C GLY A 96 15.21 -3.09 11.13
N SER A 97 14.61 -3.43 9.98
CA SER A 97 15.31 -3.38 8.68
C SER A 97 15.40 -1.97 8.10
N THR A 98 14.66 -1.02 8.68
CA THR A 98 14.59 0.37 8.24
C THR A 98 14.67 1.33 9.41
N LEU A 99 15.23 2.53 9.18
CA LEU A 99 15.16 3.64 10.11
C LEU A 99 13.80 4.32 9.95
N PHE A 100 13.00 4.32 11.01
CA PHE A 100 11.76 5.09 11.04
C PHE A 100 12.08 6.60 11.12
N ILE A 101 11.52 7.37 10.18
CA ILE A 101 11.56 8.83 10.19
C ILE A 101 10.12 9.32 10.06
N ASP A 102 9.67 10.11 11.04
CA ASP A 102 8.31 10.62 11.07
C ASP A 102 8.04 11.62 9.91
N PRO A 103 6.77 11.87 9.54
CA PRO A 103 6.43 12.73 8.42
C PRO A 103 6.98 14.17 8.53
N ALA A 104 7.01 14.75 9.73
CA ALA A 104 7.48 16.12 9.93
C ALA A 104 8.99 16.20 9.72
N THR A 105 9.75 15.28 10.31
CA THR A 105 11.20 15.17 10.08
C THR A 105 11.53 14.90 8.61
N ARG A 106 10.79 14.02 7.92
CA ARG A 106 10.98 13.79 6.47
C ARG A 106 10.74 15.05 5.63
N GLY A 107 9.76 15.88 6.02
CA GLY A 107 9.47 17.16 5.39
C GLY A 107 10.56 18.21 5.65
N ASN A 108 10.99 18.36 6.90
CA ASN A 108 12.03 19.31 7.31
C ASN A 108 13.41 18.98 6.71
N LEU A 109 13.71 17.70 6.50
CA LEU A 109 14.91 17.24 5.80
C LEU A 109 14.84 17.41 4.27
N GLU A 110 13.69 17.85 3.74
CA GLU A 110 13.45 18.04 2.30
C GLU A 110 13.87 16.82 1.46
N LEU A 111 13.59 15.61 1.96
CA LEU A 111 14.15 14.36 1.40
C LEU A 111 13.75 14.16 -0.07
N LEU A 112 12.46 14.31 -0.38
CA LEU A 112 11.91 14.14 -1.74
C LEU A 112 11.56 15.48 -2.40
N ARG A 113 11.04 16.42 -1.61
CA ARG A 113 10.61 17.75 -2.02
C ARG A 113 10.98 18.77 -0.95
N THR A 114 11.18 20.02 -1.36
CA THR A 114 11.37 21.15 -0.46
C THR A 114 10.10 21.47 0.34
N LEU A 115 10.21 22.33 1.35
CA LEU A 115 9.07 22.87 2.11
C LEU A 115 8.10 23.66 1.22
N SER A 116 8.59 24.23 0.11
CA SER A 116 7.76 24.86 -0.93
C SER A 116 7.12 23.87 -1.90
N GLY A 117 7.37 22.58 -1.74
CA GLY A 117 6.81 21.50 -2.57
C GLY A 117 7.55 21.23 -3.89
N SER A 118 8.69 21.88 -4.11
CA SER A 118 9.52 21.71 -5.32
C SER A 118 10.38 20.45 -5.23
N ARG A 119 10.62 19.79 -6.36
CA ARG A 119 11.67 18.76 -6.47
C ARG A 119 13.06 19.42 -6.54
N GLU A 120 13.17 20.57 -7.20
CA GLU A 120 14.42 21.33 -7.23
C GLU A 120 14.76 21.82 -5.83
N GLY A 121 15.99 21.54 -5.39
CA GLY A 121 16.49 21.84 -4.05
C GLY A 121 16.38 20.69 -3.04
N SER A 122 15.68 19.60 -3.36
CA SER A 122 15.57 18.45 -2.46
C SER A 122 16.83 17.57 -2.43
N LEU A 123 17.01 16.80 -1.36
CA LEU A 123 18.08 15.80 -1.27
C LEU A 123 18.00 14.82 -2.44
N PHE A 124 16.80 14.33 -2.76
CA PHE A 124 16.59 13.39 -3.86
C PHE A 124 17.12 13.93 -5.18
N LYS A 125 16.85 15.20 -5.50
CA LYS A 125 17.38 15.82 -6.73
C LYS A 125 18.90 15.95 -6.72
N ALA A 126 19.51 16.20 -5.56
CA ALA A 126 20.96 16.32 -5.44
C ALA A 126 21.69 14.98 -5.70
N ILE A 127 21.07 13.85 -5.33
CA ILE A 127 21.67 12.51 -5.44
C ILE A 127 21.21 11.72 -6.67
N ASP A 128 20.10 12.09 -7.31
CA ASP A 128 19.58 11.37 -8.46
C ASP A 128 20.49 11.55 -9.69
N ARG A 129 21.29 10.52 -9.96
CA ARG A 129 22.17 10.40 -11.13
C ARG A 129 21.67 9.32 -12.10
N THR A 130 20.44 8.87 -11.94
CA THR A 130 19.89 7.79 -12.73
C THR A 130 19.61 8.27 -14.15
N VAL A 131 19.77 7.37 -15.13
CA VAL A 131 19.58 7.69 -16.56
C VAL A 131 18.29 7.12 -17.12
N THR A 132 17.48 6.45 -16.28
CA THR A 132 16.20 5.87 -16.66
C THR A 132 15.13 6.26 -15.65
N GLY A 133 13.89 6.39 -16.12
CA GLY A 133 12.75 6.62 -15.22
C GLY A 133 12.52 5.47 -14.24
N GLY A 134 13.03 4.26 -14.54
CA GLY A 134 12.99 3.13 -13.61
C GLY A 134 13.92 3.29 -12.43
N GLY A 135 15.14 3.81 -12.66
CA GLY A 135 16.11 4.08 -11.60
C GLY A 135 15.76 5.31 -10.75
N ALA A 136 15.05 6.28 -11.33
CA ALA A 136 14.61 7.50 -10.62
C ALA A 136 13.39 7.31 -9.71
N ARG A 137 12.91 6.07 -9.50
CA ARG A 137 11.75 5.76 -8.65
C ARG A 137 12.23 5.26 -7.30
#